data_AF-A0A5C8SGD2-F1
#
_entry.id   AF-A0A5C8SGD2-F1
#
_cell.length_a   1.000
_cell.length_b   1.000
_cell.length_c   1.000
_cell.angle_alpha   90.00
_cell.angle_beta   90.00
_cell.angle_gamma   90.00
#
_symmetry.space_group_name_H-M   'P 1'
#
loop_
_entity.id
_entity.type
_entity.pdbx_description
1 polymer ?
#
loop_
_entity_poly.entity_id
_entity_poly.type
_entity_poly.pdbx_seq_one_letter_code
_entity_poly.pdbx_strand_id
1 'polypeptide(L)' 'MISHSARAFLAALTLTVGLAPVTAFAGPAQSYQYERRTTGRMCRPPLKFAAGACVRRCPAGFRDNGGYCRQLSQRF' A
#
# COMPACT_ATOMS: atom_id res chain seq x y z
N MET A 1 47.87 -1.33 -38.07
CA MET A 1 48.23 -2.56 -37.33
C MET A 1 47.74 -2.38 -35.90
N ILE A 2 46.54 -2.89 -35.57
CA ILE A 2 45.97 -2.80 -34.22
C ILE A 2 46.72 -3.81 -33.36
N SER A 3 47.43 -3.35 -32.35
CA SER A 3 48.28 -4.21 -31.51
C SER A 3 47.44 -5.30 -30.82
N HIS A 4 47.95 -6.53 -30.83
CA HIS A 4 47.31 -7.66 -30.15
C HIS A 4 47.08 -7.39 -28.65
N SER A 5 47.91 -6.54 -28.05
CA SER A 5 47.76 -6.05 -26.68
C SER A 5 46.50 -5.20 -26.47
N ALA A 6 46.14 -4.33 -27.41
CA ALA A 6 44.93 -3.51 -27.29
C ALA A 6 43.65 -4.34 -27.34
N ARG A 7 43.64 -5.43 -28.12
CA ARG A 7 42.50 -6.35 -28.19
C ARG A 7 42.34 -7.19 -26.93
N ALA A 8 43.44 -7.65 -26.33
CA ALA A 8 43.40 -8.43 -25.09
C ALA A 8 42.88 -7.60 -23.90
N PHE A 9 43.28 -6.32 -23.82
CA PHE A 9 42.80 -5.42 -22.77
C PHE A 9 41.30 -5.14 -22.86
N LEU A 10 40.77 -4.93 -24.07
CA LEU A 10 39.33 -4.69 -24.26
C LEU A 10 38.48 -5.94 -23.96
N ALA A 11 38.98 -7.13 -24.30
CA ALA A 11 38.30 -8.39 -23.98
C ALA A 11 38.27 -8.65 -22.46
N ALA A 12 39.36 -8.35 -21.75
CA ALA A 12 39.41 -8.49 -20.29
C ALA A 12 38.45 -7.52 -19.57
N LEU A 13 38.31 -6.29 -20.10
CA LEU A 13 37.45 -5.25 -19.50
C LEU A 13 35.95 -5.56 -19.63
N THR A 14 35.54 -6.24 -20.69
CA THR A 14 34.13 -6.61 -20.91
C THR A 14 33.70 -7.80 -20.07
N LEU A 15 34.63 -8.71 -19.74
CA LEU A 15 34.34 -9.90 -18.94
C LEU A 15 34.05 -9.57 -17.46
N THR A 16 34.64 -8.50 -16.91
CA THR A 16 34.48 -8.14 -15.49
C THR A 16 33.18 -7.41 -15.18
N VAL A 17 32.59 -6.70 -16.16
CA VAL A 17 31.35 -5.93 -15.98
C VAL A 17 30.10 -6.81 -16.02
N GLY A 18 30.11 -7.91 -16.80
CA GLY A 18 28.94 -8.77 -17.01
C GLY A 18 28.52 -9.64 -15.81
N LEU A 19 29.35 -9.75 -14.77
CA LEU A 19 29.11 -10.61 -13.59
C LEU A 19 28.57 -9.86 -12.38
N ALA A 20 28.25 -8.56 -12.49
CA ALA A 20 27.68 -7.81 -11.39
C ALA A 20 26.26 -8.30 -11.07
N PRO A 21 25.96 -8.75 -9.84
CA PRO A 21 24.63 -9.15 -9.45
C PRO A 21 23.70 -7.94 -9.43
N VAL A 22 22.68 -7.96 -10.28
CA VAL A 22 21.64 -6.92 -10.29
C VAL A 22 20.71 -7.19 -9.11
N THR A 23 20.83 -6.39 -8.05
CA THR A 23 19.92 -6.48 -6.91
C THR A 23 18.58 -5.85 -7.29
N ALA A 24 17.52 -6.66 -7.35
CA ALA A 24 16.17 -6.16 -7.54
C ALA A 24 15.70 -5.41 -6.28
N PHE A 25 15.58 -4.09 -6.38
CA PHE A 25 15.07 -3.26 -5.29
C PHE A 25 13.53 -3.31 -5.32
N ALA A 26 12.91 -4.09 -4.43
CA ALA A 26 11.48 -4.00 -4.19
C ALA A 26 11.20 -2.65 -3.51
N GLY A 27 10.52 -1.74 -4.22
CA GLY A 27 10.12 -0.43 -3.68
C GLY A 27 9.22 -0.57 -2.44
N PRO A 28 9.01 0.51 -1.68
CA PRO A 28 8.25 0.45 -0.44
C PRO A 28 6.83 -0.06 -0.72
N ALA A 29 6.42 -1.10 0.02
CA ALA A 29 5.05 -1.58 -0.01
C ALA A 29 4.11 -0.44 0.42
N GLN A 30 3.33 0.10 -0.52
CA GLN A 30 2.30 1.08 -0.21
C GLN A 30 1.15 0.35 0.50
N SER A 31 1.21 0.32 1.83
CA SER A 31 0.04 -0.03 2.62
C SER A 31 -0.97 1.11 2.46
N TYR A 32 -1.96 0.93 1.58
CA TYR A 32 -3.11 1.81 1.48
C TYR A 32 -3.94 1.64 2.77
N GLN A 33 -3.50 2.31 3.83
CA GLN A 33 -4.32 2.51 5.01
C GLN A 33 -5.41 3.47 4.56
N TYR A 34 -6.58 2.94 4.20
CA TYR A 34 -7.80 3.74 4.15
C TYR A 34 -8.02 4.21 5.59
N GLU A 35 -7.40 5.31 5.95
CA GLU A 35 -7.63 5.96 7.22
C GLU A 35 -9.11 6.32 7.22
N ARG A 36 -9.88 5.54 7.99
CA ARG A 36 -11.22 5.87 8.48
C ARG A 36 -11.14 7.09 9.41
N ARG A 37 -10.38 8.12 9.03
CA ARG A 37 -10.41 9.40 9.69
C ARG A 37 -11.78 9.99 9.41
N THR A 38 -12.38 10.53 10.47
CA THR A 38 -13.54 11.43 10.47
C THR A 38 -14.96 10.92 10.19
N THR A 39 -15.24 9.66 9.85
CA THR A 39 -16.64 9.22 9.77
C THR A 39 -17.41 9.44 11.09
N GLY A 40 -16.76 9.19 12.23
CA GLY A 40 -17.35 9.44 13.56
C GLY A 40 -17.47 10.93 13.95
N ARG A 41 -16.79 11.84 13.24
CA ARG A 41 -16.86 13.30 13.49
C ARG A 41 -17.82 14.03 12.54
N MET A 42 -18.37 13.36 11.53
CA MET A 42 -19.36 13.96 10.62
C MET A 42 -20.69 14.25 11.33
N CYS A 43 -21.04 13.44 12.32
CA CYS A 43 -22.27 13.60 13.08
C CYS A 43 -22.00 14.31 14.41
N ARG A 44 -22.90 15.22 14.80
CA ARG A 44 -22.86 15.85 16.13
C ARG A 44 -23.08 14.77 17.20
N PRO A 45 -22.26 14.70 18.27
CA PRO A 45 -22.53 13.81 19.39
C PRO A 45 -23.97 14.01 19.90
N PRO A 46 -24.76 12.95 20.20
CA PRO A 46 -24.40 11.52 20.33
C PRO A 46 -24.73 10.66 19.08
N LEU A 47 -24.91 11.27 17.91
CA LEU A 47 -25.29 10.55 16.69
C LEU A 47 -24.10 9.80 16.08
N LYS A 48 -24.40 8.71 15.37
CA LYS A 48 -23.42 7.84 14.72
C LYS A 48 -23.60 7.93 13.21
N PHE A 49 -22.51 7.92 12.46
CA PHE A 49 -22.60 7.90 11.00
C PHE A 49 -22.79 6.47 10.45
N ALA A 50 -23.78 6.29 9.59
CA ALA A 50 -24.08 5.03 8.91
C ALA A 50 -24.56 5.32 7.47
N ALA A 51 -23.85 4.78 6.47
CA ALA A 51 -24.25 4.84 5.06
C ALA A 51 -24.67 6.25 4.55
N GLY A 52 -23.96 7.30 4.95
CA GLY A 52 -24.26 8.68 4.54
C GLY A 52 -25.25 9.44 5.43
N ALA A 53 -25.80 8.82 6.48
CA ALA A 53 -26.76 9.42 7.39
C ALA A 53 -26.28 9.40 8.86
N CYS A 54 -26.80 10.33 9.66
CA CYS A 54 -26.60 10.36 11.11
C CYS A 54 -27.76 9.67 11.84
N VAL A 55 -27.47 8.58 12.55
CA VAL A 55 -28.46 7.74 13.22
C VAL A 55 -28.19 7.63 14.72
N ARG A 56 -29.25 7.43 15.54
CA ARG A 56 -29.09 7.21 16.99
C ARG A 56 -28.64 5.78 17.33
N ARG A 57 -29.14 4.80 16.58
CA ARG A 57 -28.81 3.36 16.71
C ARG A 57 -28.39 2.82 15.34
N CYS A 58 -27.42 1.91 15.32
CA CYS A 58 -26.98 1.28 14.07
C CYS A 58 -28.07 0.35 13.52
N PRO A 59 -28.31 0.34 12.19
CA PRO A 59 -29.26 -0.56 11.55
C PRO A 59 -28.79 -2.02 11.57
N ALA A 60 -29.69 -2.95 11.25
CA ALA A 60 -29.38 -4.37 11.17
C ALA A 60 -28.21 -4.65 10.20
N GLY A 61 -27.32 -5.58 10.58
CA GLY A 61 -26.10 -5.86 9.81
C GLY A 61 -24.96 -4.87 10.02
N PHE A 62 -25.08 -3.92 10.96
CA PHE A 62 -24.01 -3.01 11.35
C PHE A 62 -23.75 -3.07 12.86
N ARG A 63 -22.49 -2.89 13.26
CA ARG A 63 -22.03 -2.81 14.65
C ARG A 63 -21.53 -1.42 14.99
N ASP A 64 -21.94 -0.94 16.16
CA ASP A 64 -21.45 0.31 16.74
C ASP A 64 -19.94 0.25 17.02
N ASN A 65 -19.20 1.26 16.58
CA ASN A 65 -17.77 1.44 16.88
C ASN A 65 -17.48 2.85 17.45
N GLY A 66 -18.35 3.34 18.33
CA GLY A 66 -18.07 4.57 19.09
C GLY A 66 -18.17 5.84 18.25
N GLY A 67 -19.21 5.94 17.41
CA GLY A 67 -19.48 7.14 16.59
C GLY A 67 -19.75 6.86 15.11
N TYR A 68 -19.54 5.62 14.66
CA TYR A 68 -19.95 5.18 13.34
C TYR A 68 -20.43 3.72 13.38
N CYS A 69 -21.24 3.35 12.40
CA CYS A 69 -21.74 1.99 12.24
C CYS A 69 -20.86 1.26 11.22
N ARG A 70 -20.17 0.20 11.67
CA ARG A 70 -19.35 -0.66 10.82
C ARG A 70 -20.20 -1.80 10.29
N GLN A 71 -20.20 -2.04 8.99
CA GLN A 71 -20.89 -3.21 8.44
C GLN A 71 -20.28 -4.48 9.06
N LEU A 72 -21.15 -5.37 9.55
CA LEU A 72 -20.77 -6.70 9.92
C LEU A 72 -20.48 -7.45 8.62
N SER A 73 -19.24 -7.87 8.45
CA SER A 73 -18.88 -8.78 7.36
C SER A 73 -19.66 -10.06 7.59
N GLN A 74 -20.74 -10.26 6.83
CA GLN A 74 -21.39 -11.57 6.75
C GLN A 74 -20.37 -12.46 6.05
N ARG A 75 -19.66 -13.24 6.85
CA ARG A 75 -18.71 -14.24 6.38
C ARG A 75 -19.58 -15.33 5.74
N PHE A 76 -19.65 -15.32 4.41
CA PHE A 76 -20.20 -16.42 3.63
C PHE A 76 -19.17 -17.54 3.59
#